data_AF-A0A5J6SIM3-F1
#
_entry.id   AF-A0A5J6SIM3-F1
#
_cell.length_a   1.000
_cell.length_b   1.000
_cell.length_c   1.000
_cell.angle_alpha   90.00
_cell.angle_beta   90.00
_cell.angle_gamma   90.00
#
_symmetry.space_group_name_H-M   'P 1'
#
loop_
_entity.id
_entity.type
_entity.pdbx_description
1 polymer ?
#
loop_
_entity_poly.entity_id
_entity_poly.type
_entity_poly.pdbx_seq_one_letter_code
_entity_poly.pdbx_strand_id
1 'polypeptide(L)'
;MGNFIGESNRKVIFIFILFFISITGYYLFSSLAISSYKSLITIEQVPEVLRLENVPDLPTKWAVESVEKYDDGFISPLVTIKYKNEVILRLTTSHWDFSKDFAKKKQLNIGEKKVDYYFNEKEVAYVCNVANINYAIISPKHLQSEVKVFIENLN
;
A
#
# COMPACT_ATOMS: atom_id res chain seq x y z
N MET A 1 41.06 36.21 33.75
CA MET A 1 40.52 34.84 33.61
C MET A 1 39.01 34.90 33.70
N GLY A 2 38.31 34.79 32.57
CA GLY A 2 36.85 34.84 32.55
C GLY A 2 36.37 35.17 31.14
N ASN A 3 35.85 34.16 30.44
CA ASN A 3 34.91 34.22 29.29
C ASN A 3 34.88 32.93 28.44
N PHE A 4 35.60 31.86 28.80
CA PHE A 4 35.53 30.59 28.06
C PHE A 4 34.23 29.80 28.25
N ILE A 5 33.50 30.01 29.36
CA ILE A 5 32.29 29.25 29.69
C ILE A 5 31.07 29.76 28.89
N GLY A 6 30.99 31.06 28.60
CA GLY A 6 29.88 31.66 27.87
C GLY A 6 29.85 31.32 26.37
N GLU A 7 31.02 31.13 25.76
CA GLU A 7 31.14 30.85 24.32
C GLU A 7 30.83 29.39 23.99
N SER A 8 31.25 28.45 24.84
CA SER A 8 30.94 27.02 24.71
C SER A 8 29.43 26.77 24.85
N ASN A 9 28.78 27.39 25.84
CA ASN A 9 27.34 27.27 26.04
C ASN A 9 26.55 27.87 24.86
N ARG A 10 27.01 28.97 24.27
CA ARG A 10 26.41 29.53 23.04
C ARG A 10 26.53 28.58 21.86
N LYS A 11 27.71 27.97 21.65
CA LYS A 11 27.92 26.99 20.56
C LYS A 11 27.02 25.76 20.72
N VAL A 12 26.87 25.26 21.95
CA VAL A 12 25.95 24.14 22.26
C VAL A 12 24.51 24.52 21.96
N ILE A 13 24.05 25.72 22.37
CA ILE A 13 22.70 26.21 22.06
C ILE A 13 22.48 26.32 20.54
N PHE A 14 23.45 26.85 19.79
CA PHE A 14 23.36 26.91 18.33
C PHE A 14 23.27 25.52 17.67
N ILE A 15 24.02 24.54 18.16
CA ILE A 15 23.95 23.15 17.67
C ILE A 15 22.57 22.54 17.95
N PHE A 16 22.02 22.75 19.15
CA PHE A 16 20.67 22.27 19.48
C PHE A 16 19.59 22.91 18.61
N ILE A 17 19.69 24.21 18.32
CA ILE A 17 18.77 24.91 17.43
C ILE A 17 18.86 24.35 16.01
N LEU A 18 20.07 24.17 15.47
CA LEU A 18 20.27 23.59 14.14
C LEU A 18 19.75 22.15 14.04
N PHE A 19 19.97 21.36 15.08
CA PHE A 19 19.45 20.00 15.18
C PHE A 19 17.92 19.98 15.17
N PHE A 20 17.28 20.85 15.95
CA PHE A 20 15.82 20.98 15.97
C PHE A 20 15.26 21.41 14.60
N ILE A 21 15.86 22.42 13.96
CA ILE A 21 15.45 22.86 12.62
C ILE A 21 15.59 21.71 11.61
N SER A 22 16.68 20.94 11.69
CA SER A 22 16.92 19.82 10.77
C SER A 22 15.90 18.69 10.96
N ILE A 23 15.58 18.33 12.21
CA ILE A 23 14.55 17.32 12.51
C ILE A 23 13.19 17.81 12.05
N THR A 24 12.79 19.02 12.42
CA THR A 24 11.48 19.58 12.03
C THR A 24 11.37 19.70 10.51
N GLY A 25 12.45 20.14 9.84
CA GLY A 25 12.53 20.18 8.39
C GLY A 25 12.36 18.79 7.76
N TYR A 26 13.05 17.78 8.28
CA TYR A 26 12.90 16.40 7.83
C TYR A 26 11.49 15.84 8.01
N TYR A 27 10.86 16.09 9.17
CA TYR A 27 9.48 15.68 9.44
C TYR A 27 8.48 16.35 8.49
N LEU A 28 8.61 17.66 8.27
CA LEU A 28 7.77 18.40 7.33
C LEU A 28 7.95 17.93 5.89
N PHE A 29 9.19 17.70 5.44
CA PHE A 29 9.46 17.22 4.10
C PHE A 29 8.93 15.79 3.88
N SER A 30 9.13 14.91 4.86
CA SER A 30 8.66 13.52 4.80
C SER A 30 7.13 13.44 4.79
N SER A 31 6.45 14.26 5.60
CA SER A 31 4.97 14.26 5.66
C SER A 31 4.32 14.84 4.41
N LEU A 32 4.87 15.94 3.86
CA LEU A 32 4.35 16.56 2.64
C LEU A 32 4.58 15.67 1.41
N ALA A 33 5.76 15.07 1.27
CA ALA A 33 6.08 14.20 0.13
C ALA A 33 5.17 12.97 0.07
N ILE A 34 4.86 12.33 1.20
CA ILE A 34 3.98 11.14 1.22
C ILE A 34 2.55 11.48 0.75
N SER A 35 2.07 12.68 1.06
CA SER A 35 0.72 13.11 0.65
C SER A 35 0.61 13.37 -0.86
N SER A 36 1.67 13.88 -1.49
CA SER A 36 1.64 14.20 -2.94
C SER A 36 1.62 12.96 -3.84
N TYR A 37 2.09 11.82 -3.36
CA TYR A 37 2.12 10.58 -4.14
C TYR A 37 0.78 9.81 -4.09
N LYS A 38 -0.11 10.17 -3.15
CA LYS A 38 -1.43 9.55 -3.03
C LYS A 38 -2.51 10.46 -3.56
N SER A 39 -3.36 9.93 -4.44
CA SER A 39 -4.51 10.68 -4.96
C SER A 39 -5.65 9.76 -5.32
N LEU A 40 -6.87 10.32 -5.25
CA LEU A 40 -8.07 9.65 -5.73
C LEU A 40 -8.08 9.65 -7.26
N ILE A 41 -8.44 8.52 -7.83
CA ILE A 41 -8.58 8.32 -9.28
C ILE A 41 -9.89 7.60 -9.58
N THR A 42 -10.20 7.46 -10.85
CA THR A 42 -11.31 6.64 -11.36
C THR A 42 -10.80 5.25 -11.79
N ILE A 43 -11.71 4.29 -11.98
CA ILE A 43 -11.36 2.92 -12.40
C ILE A 43 -10.71 2.93 -13.79
N GLU A 44 -11.17 3.81 -14.66
CA GLU A 44 -10.71 3.99 -16.02
C GLU A 44 -9.25 4.46 -16.09
N GLN A 45 -8.74 5.07 -15.01
CA GLN A 45 -7.35 5.54 -14.90
C GLN A 45 -6.39 4.48 -14.34
N VAL A 46 -6.90 3.32 -13.88
CA VAL A 46 -6.07 2.23 -13.34
C VAL A 46 -5.03 1.71 -14.34
N PRO A 47 -5.35 1.49 -15.64
CA PRO A 47 -4.36 1.06 -16.63
C PRO A 47 -3.21 2.04 -16.76
N GLU A 48 -3.49 3.35 -16.78
CA GLU A 48 -2.47 4.39 -16.94
C GLU A 48 -1.47 4.37 -15.78
N VAL A 49 -1.99 4.27 -14.54
CA VAL A 49 -1.14 4.20 -13.34
C VAL A 49 -0.29 2.94 -13.32
N LEU A 50 -0.87 1.79 -13.66
CA LEU A 50 -0.18 0.50 -13.68
C LEU A 50 0.61 0.24 -14.96
N ARG A 51 0.56 1.17 -15.94
CA ARG A 51 1.19 1.06 -17.27
C ARG A 51 0.73 -0.19 -18.04
N LEU A 52 -0.57 -0.44 -18.03
CA LEU A 52 -1.23 -1.57 -18.69
C LEU A 52 -1.95 -1.11 -19.96
N GLU A 53 -2.13 -2.03 -20.91
CA GLU A 53 -2.92 -1.77 -22.12
C GLU A 53 -4.43 -1.74 -21.84
N ASN A 54 -4.89 -2.54 -20.88
CA ASN A 54 -6.31 -2.73 -20.57
C ASN A 54 -6.57 -2.63 -19.06
N VAL A 55 -7.84 -2.42 -18.71
CA VAL A 55 -8.31 -2.49 -17.33
C VAL A 55 -8.13 -3.91 -16.81
N PRO A 56 -7.46 -4.11 -15.66
CA PRO A 56 -7.34 -5.42 -15.04
C PRO A 56 -8.72 -5.97 -14.65
N ASP A 57 -8.82 -7.28 -14.45
CA ASP A 57 -10.07 -7.89 -14.01
C ASP A 57 -10.50 -7.36 -12.64
N LEU A 58 -11.66 -6.70 -12.61
CA LEU A 58 -12.26 -6.15 -11.40
C LEU A 58 -13.60 -6.83 -11.07
N PRO A 59 -13.91 -7.03 -9.79
CA PRO A 59 -15.16 -7.64 -9.35
C PRO A 59 -16.34 -6.70 -9.61
N THR A 60 -17.19 -7.06 -10.57
CA THR A 60 -18.35 -6.26 -10.98
C THR A 60 -19.49 -6.23 -9.94
N LYS A 61 -19.52 -7.20 -9.03
CA LYS A 61 -20.56 -7.30 -7.99
C LYS A 61 -20.31 -6.38 -6.80
N TRP A 62 -19.06 -5.94 -6.59
CA TRP A 62 -18.70 -5.16 -5.41
C TRP A 62 -18.80 -3.67 -5.72
N ALA A 63 -19.67 -2.98 -4.99
CA ALA A 63 -19.79 -1.53 -5.12
C ALA A 63 -18.51 -0.85 -4.64
N VAL A 64 -17.88 -0.07 -5.52
CA VAL A 64 -16.67 0.69 -5.19
C VAL A 64 -17.01 1.84 -4.23
N GLU A 65 -16.17 2.00 -3.21
CA GLU A 65 -16.19 3.11 -2.27
C GLU A 65 -15.17 4.17 -2.67
N SER A 66 -13.92 3.77 -2.93
CA SER A 66 -12.87 4.66 -3.43
C SER A 66 -11.82 3.92 -4.26
N VAL A 67 -11.14 4.65 -5.14
CA VAL A 67 -9.94 4.19 -5.85
C VAL A 67 -8.82 5.19 -5.58
N GLU A 68 -7.74 4.71 -5.00
CA GLU A 68 -6.58 5.51 -4.60
C GLU A 68 -5.36 5.00 -5.36
N LYS A 69 -4.60 5.89 -5.99
CA LYS A 69 -3.26 5.57 -6.47
C LYS A 69 -2.21 5.95 -5.45
N TYR A 70 -1.12 5.20 -5.43
CA TYR A 70 0.18 5.60 -4.93
C TYR A 70 1.17 5.51 -6.10
N ASP A 71 1.73 6.65 -6.46
CA ASP A 71 2.72 6.76 -7.53
C ASP A 71 3.81 7.73 -7.09
N ASP A 72 4.95 7.18 -6.68
CA ASP A 72 6.14 7.94 -6.31
C ASP A 72 7.02 8.29 -7.52
N GLY A 73 6.59 7.95 -8.74
CA GLY A 73 7.33 8.18 -9.98
C GLY A 73 8.52 7.24 -10.19
N PHE A 74 8.81 6.32 -9.25
CA PHE A 74 10.04 5.52 -9.27
C PHE A 74 9.82 4.02 -9.10
N ILE A 75 9.32 3.56 -7.95
CA ILE A 75 9.68 2.21 -7.48
C ILE A 75 8.58 1.18 -7.72
N SER A 76 7.30 1.52 -7.57
CA SER A 76 6.19 0.56 -7.82
C SER A 76 4.83 1.27 -7.83
N PRO A 77 4.16 1.41 -8.98
CA PRO A 77 2.80 1.92 -8.99
C PRO A 77 1.90 0.95 -8.21
N LEU A 78 1.06 1.51 -7.34
CA LEU A 78 0.09 0.77 -6.54
C LEU A 78 -1.27 1.44 -6.68
N VAL A 79 -2.27 0.65 -7.01
CA VAL A 79 -3.67 1.07 -6.98
C VAL A 79 -4.37 0.32 -5.86
N THR A 80 -5.05 1.05 -4.97
CA THR A 80 -5.89 0.49 -3.91
C THR A 80 -7.34 0.82 -4.21
N ILE A 81 -8.16 -0.21 -4.36
CA ILE A 81 -9.61 -0.10 -4.53
C ILE A 81 -10.26 -0.58 -3.23
N LYS A 82 -11.04 0.29 -2.61
CA LYS A 82 -11.86 -0.03 -1.43
C LYS A 82 -13.29 -0.24 -1.88
N TYR A 83 -13.90 -1.33 -1.44
CA TYR A 83 -15.29 -1.66 -1.73
C TYR A 83 -16.16 -1.47 -0.49
N LYS A 84 -17.44 -1.18 -0.71
CA LYS A 84 -18.42 -0.95 0.37
C LYS A 84 -18.69 -2.18 1.25
N ASN A 85 -18.31 -3.37 0.80
CA ASN A 85 -18.38 -4.61 1.59
C ASN A 85 -17.09 -4.85 2.40
N GLU A 86 -16.28 -3.82 2.64
CA GLU A 86 -15.03 -3.88 3.42
C GLU A 86 -13.90 -4.68 2.76
N VAL A 87 -14.07 -5.14 1.51
CA VAL A 87 -12.99 -5.75 0.73
C VAL A 87 -12.04 -4.64 0.24
N ILE A 88 -10.74 -4.90 0.31
CA ILE A 88 -9.70 -4.03 -0.22
C ILE A 88 -8.91 -4.80 -1.26
N LEU A 89 -8.89 -4.30 -2.49
CA LEU A 89 -8.07 -4.84 -3.57
C LEU A 89 -6.88 -3.91 -3.83
N ARG A 90 -5.68 -4.46 -3.77
CA ARG A 90 -4.43 -3.78 -4.12
C ARG A 90 -3.87 -4.40 -5.38
N LEU A 91 -3.57 -3.56 -6.37
CA LEU A 91 -3.02 -3.94 -7.65
C LEU A 91 -1.66 -3.28 -7.82
N THR A 92 -0.66 -4.06 -8.18
CA THR A 92 0.68 -3.56 -8.47
C THR A 92 1.42 -4.49 -9.42
N THR A 93 2.32 -3.95 -10.22
CA THR A 93 3.22 -4.73 -11.10
C THR A 93 4.41 -5.32 -10.34
N SER A 94 4.61 -4.91 -9.08
CA SER A 94 5.73 -5.35 -8.24
C SER A 94 5.30 -6.43 -7.25
N HIS A 95 6.28 -7.12 -6.65
CA HIS A 95 5.97 -8.12 -5.64
C HIS A 95 5.27 -7.49 -4.42
N TRP A 96 4.25 -8.18 -3.91
CA TRP A 96 3.52 -7.79 -2.72
C TRP A 96 3.47 -8.96 -1.73
N ASP A 97 3.61 -8.66 -0.43
CA ASP A 97 3.33 -9.61 0.63
C ASP A 97 2.68 -8.91 1.83
N PHE A 98 2.00 -9.71 2.65
CA PHE A 98 1.37 -9.26 3.89
C PHE A 98 2.06 -9.84 5.14
N SER A 99 3.35 -10.14 5.04
CA SER A 99 4.10 -10.83 6.10
C SER A 99 4.18 -10.05 7.42
N LYS A 100 4.08 -8.72 7.36
CA LYS A 100 4.10 -7.84 8.54
C LYS A 100 2.74 -7.68 9.21
N ASP A 101 1.65 -7.78 8.44
CA ASP A 101 0.30 -7.46 8.90
C ASP A 101 -0.47 -8.71 9.36
N PHE A 102 -0.01 -9.91 8.99
CA PHE A 102 -0.69 -11.17 9.26
C PHE A 102 0.22 -12.17 9.97
N ALA A 103 -0.36 -12.91 10.91
CA ALA A 103 0.37 -13.82 11.78
C ALA A 103 0.80 -15.13 11.10
N LYS A 104 0.08 -15.57 10.06
CA LYS A 104 0.27 -16.89 9.43
C LYS A 104 0.15 -16.79 7.92
N LYS A 105 1.04 -17.51 7.21
CA LYS A 105 1.06 -17.68 5.75
C LYS A 105 0.91 -19.14 5.39
N LYS A 106 0.10 -19.44 4.37
CA LYS A 106 0.01 -20.76 3.73
C LYS A 106 -0.14 -20.56 2.22
N GLN A 107 0.42 -21.45 1.41
CA GLN A 107 0.13 -21.49 -0.02
C GLN A 107 -1.08 -22.38 -0.29
N LEU A 108 -2.01 -21.91 -1.09
CA LEU A 108 -3.22 -22.62 -1.50
C LEU A 108 -3.33 -22.59 -3.03
N ASN A 109 -4.01 -23.60 -3.59
CA ASN A 109 -4.46 -23.54 -4.97
C ASN A 109 -5.92 -23.10 -4.98
N ILE A 110 -6.24 -22.09 -5.77
CA ILE A 110 -7.60 -21.59 -6.00
C ILE A 110 -7.80 -21.59 -7.52
N GLY A 111 -8.63 -22.51 -8.02
CA GLY A 111 -8.64 -22.88 -9.43
C GLY A 111 -7.25 -23.33 -9.89
N GLU A 112 -6.79 -22.77 -11.01
CA GLU A 112 -5.45 -23.03 -11.57
C GLU A 112 -4.34 -22.15 -10.96
N LYS A 113 -4.69 -21.24 -10.04
CA LYS A 113 -3.79 -20.22 -9.53
C LYS A 113 -3.14 -20.66 -8.22
N LYS A 114 -1.84 -20.39 -8.09
CA LYS A 114 -1.13 -20.46 -6.81
C LYS A 114 -1.34 -19.16 -6.05
N VAL A 115 -1.86 -19.27 -4.84
CA VAL A 115 -2.26 -18.12 -4.03
C VAL A 115 -1.59 -18.20 -2.67
N ASP A 116 -0.88 -17.13 -2.32
CA ASP A 116 -0.38 -16.93 -0.98
C ASP A 116 -1.53 -16.43 -0.10
N TYR A 117 -1.90 -17.24 0.89
CA TYR A 117 -3.00 -16.99 1.81
C TYR A 117 -2.47 -16.61 3.18
N TYR A 118 -2.95 -15.48 3.67
CA TYR A 118 -2.61 -14.88 4.95
C TYR A 118 -3.86 -14.77 5.80
N PHE A 119 -3.75 -14.97 7.12
CA PHE A 119 -4.91 -14.85 8.00
C PHE A 119 -4.55 -14.43 9.43
N ASN A 120 -5.44 -13.65 10.03
CA ASN A 120 -5.39 -13.24 11.44
C ASN A 120 -6.74 -13.57 12.11
N GLU A 121 -7.06 -12.97 13.26
CA GLU A 121 -8.32 -13.24 13.95
C GLU A 121 -9.55 -12.67 13.22
N LYS A 122 -9.42 -11.55 12.51
CA LYS A 122 -10.52 -10.78 11.94
C LYS A 122 -10.64 -10.94 10.41
N GLU A 123 -9.51 -11.03 9.75
CA GLU A 123 -9.36 -10.87 8.30
C GLU A 123 -8.57 -12.01 7.67
N VAL A 124 -8.73 -12.10 6.35
CA VAL A 124 -7.92 -12.93 5.47
C VAL A 124 -7.39 -12.09 4.33
N ALA A 125 -6.20 -12.44 3.85
CA ALA A 125 -5.61 -11.83 2.68
C ALA A 125 -5.12 -12.88 1.68
N TYR A 126 -5.22 -12.53 0.41
CA TYR A 126 -4.84 -13.36 -0.73
C TYR A 126 -3.88 -12.58 -1.61
N VAL A 127 -2.79 -13.20 -2.03
CA VAL A 127 -1.89 -12.65 -3.02
C VAL A 127 -1.70 -13.64 -4.14
N CYS A 128 -1.96 -13.22 -5.38
CA CYS A 128 -1.70 -14.01 -6.57
C CYS A 128 -1.21 -13.11 -7.71
N ASN A 129 -0.43 -13.69 -8.63
CA ASN A 129 0.03 -12.99 -9.82
C ASN A 129 -0.73 -13.51 -11.04
N VAL A 130 -1.33 -12.60 -11.80
CA VAL A 130 -2.06 -12.90 -13.04
C VAL A 130 -1.66 -11.83 -14.07
N ALA A 131 -1.24 -12.25 -15.25
CA ALA A 131 -0.82 -11.35 -16.34
C ALA A 131 0.18 -10.25 -15.92
N ASN A 132 1.19 -10.58 -15.10
CA ASN A 132 2.18 -9.65 -14.53
C ASN A 132 1.62 -8.62 -13.52
N ILE A 133 0.39 -8.82 -13.05
CA ILE A 133 -0.24 -7.99 -12.03
C ILE A 133 -0.38 -8.81 -10.76
N ASN A 134 0.11 -8.27 -9.65
CA ASN A 134 -0.10 -8.84 -8.33
C ASN A 134 -1.42 -8.31 -7.76
N TYR A 135 -2.36 -9.23 -7.60
CA TYR A 135 -3.64 -9.01 -6.93
C TYR A 135 -3.46 -9.35 -5.45
N ALA A 136 -3.52 -8.32 -4.60
CA ALA A 136 -3.44 -8.43 -3.16
C ALA A 136 -4.81 -8.03 -2.55
N ILE A 137 -5.60 -9.03 -2.15
CA ILE A 137 -6.99 -8.85 -1.70
C ILE A 137 -7.04 -9.06 -0.19
N ILE A 138 -7.55 -8.08 0.55
CA ILE A 138 -7.84 -8.18 1.99
C ILE A 138 -9.36 -8.22 2.15
N SER A 139 -9.86 -9.10 3.01
CA SER A 139 -11.30 -9.20 3.26
C SER A 139 -11.61 -9.69 4.69
N PRO A 140 -12.79 -9.32 5.22
CA PRO A 140 -13.36 -9.99 6.38
C PRO A 140 -13.53 -11.50 6.13
N LYS A 141 -13.34 -12.32 7.17
CA LYS A 141 -13.45 -13.80 7.06
C LYS A 141 -14.77 -14.29 6.46
N HIS A 142 -15.88 -13.61 6.74
CA HIS A 142 -17.19 -14.02 6.26
C HIS A 142 -17.37 -13.87 4.73
N LEU A 143 -16.52 -13.07 4.07
CA LEU A 143 -16.51 -12.88 2.61
C LEU A 143 -15.49 -13.77 1.88
N GLN A 144 -14.80 -14.65 2.62
CA GLN A 144 -13.76 -15.53 2.08
C GLN A 144 -14.22 -16.33 0.84
N SER A 145 -15.43 -16.86 0.84
CA SER A 145 -15.95 -17.66 -0.28
C SER A 145 -16.15 -16.81 -1.54
N GLU A 146 -16.64 -15.58 -1.39
CA GLU A 146 -16.86 -14.66 -2.49
C GLU A 146 -15.54 -14.22 -3.13
N VAL A 147 -14.54 -13.93 -2.29
CA VAL A 147 -13.19 -13.57 -2.75
C VAL A 147 -12.53 -14.73 -3.49
N LYS A 148 -12.69 -15.97 -3.03
CA LYS A 148 -12.17 -17.15 -3.75
C LYS A 148 -12.76 -17.27 -5.14
N VAL A 149 -14.08 -17.12 -5.28
CA VAL A 149 -14.75 -17.16 -6.60
C VAL A 149 -14.21 -16.06 -7.51
N PHE A 150 -13.97 -14.86 -6.99
CA PHE A 150 -13.34 -13.80 -7.79
C PHE A 150 -11.94 -14.22 -8.27
N ILE A 151 -11.09 -14.73 -7.38
CA ILE A 151 -9.72 -15.18 -7.73
C ILE A 151 -9.76 -16.31 -8.77
N GLU A 152 -10.70 -17.25 -8.67
CA GLU A 152 -10.87 -18.34 -9.64
C GLU A 152 -11.10 -17.79 -11.06
N ASN A 153 -11.85 -16.68 -11.18
CA ASN A 153 -12.26 -16.09 -12.45
C ASN A 153 -11.27 -15.06 -13.05
N LEU A 154 -10.20 -14.68 -12.35
CA LEU A 154 -9.17 -13.77 -12.87
C LEU A 154 -8.48 -14.35 -14.12
N ASN A 155 -8.20 -13.54 -15.14
CA ASN A 155 -7.47 -13.93 -16.35
C ASN A 155 -6.25 -13.05 -16.63
#